data_AF-A0A4Y3KKN0-F1
#
_entry.id   AF-A0A4Y3KKN0-F1
#
_cell.length_a   1.000
_cell.length_b   1.000
_cell.length_c   1.000
_cell.angle_alpha   90.00
_cell.angle_beta   90.00
_cell.angle_gamma   90.00
#
_symmetry.space_group_name_H-M   'P 1'
#
loop_
_entity.id
_entity.type
_entity.pdbx_description
1 polymer ?
#
loop_
_entity_poly.entity_id
_entity_poly.type
_entity_poly.pdbx_seq_one_letter_code
_entity_poly.pdbx_strand_id
1 'polypeptide(L)'
;MVSRSDLEHAIRASTRIVQQKSVIIVGSQAVLGSWDEDELPAEATLSVEIDVCPMHDDDAESLATELDARIGELSSFHETHGFYIQGVGRRTALLSTARRTTPMSGH
;
A
#
# COMPACT_ATOMS: atom_id res chain seq x y z
N MET A 1 -13.31 1.11 -3.34
CA MET A 1 -12.55 0.08 -4.06
C MET A 1 -11.46 0.78 -4.82
N VAL A 2 -10.21 0.39 -4.59
CA VAL A 2 -9.03 0.97 -5.25
C VAL A 2 -8.90 0.39 -6.66
N SER A 3 -8.75 1.26 -7.67
CA SER A 3 -8.46 0.87 -9.06
C SER A 3 -6.96 0.91 -9.39
N ARG A 4 -6.56 0.40 -10.56
CA ARG A 4 -5.17 0.54 -11.05
C ARG A 4 -4.74 2.00 -11.15
N SER A 5 -5.63 2.88 -11.64
CA SER A 5 -5.37 4.32 -11.72
C SER A 5 -5.17 4.94 -10.33
N ASP A 6 -5.90 4.48 -9.33
CA ASP A 6 -5.74 4.92 -7.94
C ASP A 6 -4.40 4.45 -7.37
N LEU A 7 -3.98 3.22 -7.68
CA LEU A 7 -2.67 2.70 -7.29
C LEU A 7 -1.51 3.48 -7.96
N GLU A 8 -1.63 3.82 -9.24
CA GLU A 8 -0.64 4.67 -9.91
C GLU A 8 -0.60 6.08 -9.32
N HIS A 9 -1.77 6.62 -8.94
CA HIS A 9 -1.86 7.90 -8.26
C HIS A 9 -1.20 7.84 -6.88
N ALA A 10 -1.50 6.80 -6.09
CA ALA A 10 -0.87 6.52 -4.81
C ALA A 10 0.65 6.51 -4.92
N ILE A 11 1.22 5.72 -5.83
CA ILE A 11 2.66 5.62 -6.04
C ILE A 11 3.27 6.99 -6.37
N ARG A 12 2.64 7.73 -7.29
CA ARG A 12 3.11 9.08 -7.68
C ARG A 12 3.03 10.08 -6.53
N ALA A 13 1.96 10.06 -5.75
CA ALA A 13 1.79 10.92 -4.59
C ALA A 13 2.83 10.60 -3.51
N SER A 14 2.97 9.33 -3.15
CA SER A 14 3.90 8.87 -2.11
C SER A 14 5.35 9.17 -2.48
N THR A 15 5.79 8.82 -3.70
CA THR A 15 7.17 9.13 -4.18
C THR A 15 7.50 10.62 -4.13
N ARG A 16 6.52 11.48 -4.44
CA ARG A 16 6.67 12.94 -4.34
C ARG A 16 6.74 13.43 -2.89
N ILE A 17 6.03 12.82 -1.96
CA ILE A 17 6.08 13.20 -0.55
C ILE A 17 7.43 12.80 0.05
N VAL A 18 7.80 11.52 -0.09
CA VAL A 18 9.02 10.98 0.54
C VAL A 18 10.30 11.32 -0.23
N GLN A 19 10.19 11.99 -1.39
CA GLN A 19 11.29 12.38 -2.27
C GLN A 19 12.17 11.19 -2.70
N GLN A 20 11.54 10.05 -3.01
CA GLN A 20 12.21 8.83 -3.47
C GLN A 20 11.73 8.42 -4.86
N LYS A 21 12.59 7.71 -5.61
CA LYS A 21 12.27 7.25 -6.96
C LYS A 21 11.25 6.10 -6.99
N SER A 22 11.12 5.38 -5.88
CA SER A 22 10.26 4.21 -5.76
C SER A 22 9.85 4.00 -4.30
N VAL A 23 8.72 3.32 -4.12
CA VAL A 23 8.19 2.87 -2.84
C VAL A 23 7.77 1.40 -2.97
N ILE A 24 7.59 0.71 -1.86
CA ILE A 24 7.09 -0.67 -1.84
C ILE A 24 5.61 -0.63 -1.48
N ILE A 25 4.77 -1.23 -2.32
CA ILE A 25 3.37 -1.47 -1.98
C ILE A 25 3.28 -2.76 -1.17
N VAL A 26 2.59 -2.71 -0.04
CA VAL A 26 2.49 -3.81 0.92
C VAL A 26 1.06 -4.37 0.93
N GLY A 27 0.90 -5.64 1.32
CA GLY A 27 -0.43 -6.25 1.51
C GLY A 27 -1.11 -6.75 0.24
N SER A 28 -2.43 -6.99 0.32
CA SER A 28 -3.25 -7.57 -0.77
C SER A 28 -3.31 -6.70 -2.03
N GLN A 29 -2.94 -5.42 -1.95
CA GLN A 29 -2.84 -4.53 -3.11
C GLN A 29 -1.53 -4.70 -3.92
N ALA A 30 -0.52 -5.40 -3.37
CA ALA A 30 0.69 -5.73 -4.12
C ALA A 30 0.41 -6.67 -5.31
N VAL A 31 -0.71 -7.41 -5.26
CA VAL A 31 -1.16 -8.33 -6.32
C VAL A 31 -1.56 -7.56 -7.60
N LEU A 32 -2.04 -6.31 -7.50
CA LEU A 32 -2.41 -5.47 -8.64
C LEU A 32 -1.23 -5.16 -9.60
N GLY A 33 0.00 -5.21 -9.09
CA GLY A 33 1.20 -5.02 -9.90
C GLY A 33 1.60 -6.23 -10.74
N SER A 34 0.96 -7.39 -10.54
CA SER A 34 1.43 -8.69 -11.05
C SER A 34 0.41 -9.48 -11.90
N TRP A 35 -0.82 -8.98 -12.13
CA TRP A 35 -1.89 -9.69 -12.84
C TRP A 35 -2.51 -8.87 -13.99
N ASP A 36 -2.86 -9.57 -15.08
CA ASP A 36 -3.74 -9.10 -16.15
C ASP A 36 -5.20 -9.02 -15.64
N GLU A 37 -5.99 -8.16 -16.29
CA GLU A 37 -7.20 -7.45 -15.83
C GLU A 37 -8.37 -8.25 -15.19
N ASP A 38 -8.34 -9.59 -15.10
CA ASP A 38 -9.55 -10.40 -14.87
C ASP A 38 -9.61 -11.24 -13.58
N GLU A 39 -8.57 -11.31 -12.75
CA GLU A 39 -8.62 -12.07 -11.48
C GLU A 39 -8.00 -11.30 -10.31
N LEU A 40 -8.78 -10.36 -9.75
CA LEU A 40 -8.53 -9.89 -8.38
C LEU A 40 -9.45 -10.65 -7.43
N PRO A 41 -8.91 -11.32 -6.39
CA PRO A 41 -9.72 -11.88 -5.32
C PRO A 41 -10.61 -10.76 -4.75
N ALA A 42 -11.87 -11.07 -4.47
CA ALA A 42 -12.82 -10.11 -3.91
C ALA A 42 -12.30 -9.45 -2.61
N GLU A 43 -11.38 -10.10 -1.89
CA GLU A 43 -10.75 -9.54 -0.70
C GLU A 43 -9.72 -8.43 -0.99
N ALA A 44 -9.14 -8.37 -2.20
CA ALA A 44 -8.26 -7.28 -2.63
C ALA A 44 -9.05 -6.03 -3.05
N THR A 45 -10.31 -6.17 -3.44
CA THR A 45 -11.14 -5.06 -3.95
C THR A 45 -11.98 -4.36 -2.88
N LEU A 46 -12.03 -4.90 -1.65
CA LEU A 46 -12.83 -4.34 -0.56
C LEU A 46 -12.16 -3.20 0.22
N SER A 47 -10.84 -3.02 0.09
CA SER A 47 -10.15 -1.96 0.83
C SER A 47 -10.15 -0.62 0.08
N VAL A 48 -10.16 0.47 0.85
CA VAL A 48 -9.91 1.85 0.41
C VAL A 48 -8.53 2.35 0.87
N GLU A 49 -7.72 1.45 1.42
CA GLU A 49 -6.39 1.71 1.96
C GLU A 49 -5.32 1.11 1.04
N ILE A 50 -4.21 1.82 0.87
CA ILE A 50 -3.01 1.35 0.17
C ILE A 50 -1.81 1.49 1.11
N ASP A 51 -1.25 0.35 1.53
CA ASP A 51 -0.05 0.31 2.36
C ASP A 51 1.20 0.65 1.56
N VAL A 52 1.93 1.69 2.00
CA VAL A 52 3.14 2.16 1.33
C VAL A 52 4.31 2.19 2.30
N CYS A 53 5.37 1.46 1.95
CA CYS A 53 6.65 1.47 2.66
C CYS A 53 7.68 2.30 1.86
N PRO A 54 8.25 3.37 2.43
CA PRO A 54 9.39 4.07 1.83
C PRO A 54 10.60 3.13 1.68
N MET A 55 11.33 3.21 0.56
CA MET A 55 12.51 2.37 0.32
C MET A 55 13.66 2.67 1.29
N HIS A 56 13.82 3.96 1.60
CA HIS A 56 14.85 4.48 2.50
C HIS A 56 14.19 5.30 3.61
N ASP A 57 13.75 4.62 4.66
CA ASP A 57 13.24 5.27 5.89
C ASP A 57 14.25 5.13 7.03
N ASP A 58 14.12 5.98 8.05
CA ASP A 58 14.91 5.88 9.28
C ASP A 58 14.31 4.85 10.25
N ASP A 59 15.03 4.53 11.34
CA ASP A 59 14.57 3.58 12.36
C ASP A 59 13.33 4.06 13.12
N ALA A 60 13.00 5.35 13.03
CA ALA A 60 11.82 5.96 13.62
C ALA A 60 10.61 5.96 12.67
N GLU A 61 10.77 5.48 11.42
CA GLU A 61 9.71 5.42 10.41
C GLU A 61 9.13 6.81 10.10
N SER A 62 9.99 7.82 10.08
CA SER A 62 9.61 9.23 9.89
C SER A 62 8.91 9.49 8.56
N LEU A 63 9.32 8.82 7.48
CA LEU A 63 8.71 9.01 6.17
C LEU A 63 7.36 8.28 6.04
N ALA A 64 7.22 7.10 6.66
CA ALA A 64 5.92 6.44 6.81
C ALA A 64 4.94 7.35 7.57
N THR A 65 5.38 7.93 8.68
CA THR A 65 4.58 8.89 9.47
C THR A 65 4.21 10.14 8.64
N GLU A 66 5.11 10.62 7.79
CA GLU A 66 4.82 11.76 6.90
C GLU A 66 3.74 11.43 5.85
N LEU A 67 3.72 10.19 5.33
CA LEU A 67 2.66 9.74 4.42
C LEU A 67 1.30 9.76 5.10
N ASP A 68 1.19 9.20 6.30
CA ASP A 68 -0.06 9.21 7.07
C ASP A 68 -0.54 10.64 7.34
N ALA A 69 0.39 11.52 7.76
CA ALA A 69 0.05 12.90 8.09
C ALA A 69 -0.45 13.72 6.89
N ARG A 70 0.02 13.41 5.67
CA ARG A 70 -0.30 14.19 4.46
C ARG A 70 -1.43 13.61 3.63
N ILE A 71 -1.46 12.29 3.46
CA ILE A 71 -2.35 11.59 2.53
C ILE A 71 -2.94 10.31 3.14
N GLY A 72 -2.93 10.20 4.47
CA GLY A 72 -3.56 9.12 5.22
C GLY A 72 -5.05 9.31 5.43
N GLU A 73 -5.60 8.51 6.34
CA GLU A 73 -7.02 8.51 6.66
C GLU A 73 -7.49 9.92 7.06
N LEU A 74 -8.70 10.28 6.63
CA LEU A 74 -9.34 11.59 6.86
C LEU A 74 -8.58 12.81 6.33
N SER A 75 -7.52 12.62 5.54
CA SER A 75 -6.86 13.72 4.84
C SER A 75 -7.73 14.26 3.70
N SER A 76 -7.46 15.47 3.23
CA SER A 76 -8.11 16.00 2.01
C SER A 76 -7.88 15.09 0.79
N PHE A 77 -6.76 14.35 0.76
CA PHE A 77 -6.53 13.34 -0.27
C PHE A 77 -7.55 12.21 -0.16
N HIS A 78 -7.79 11.70 1.04
CA HIS A 78 -8.80 10.67 1.29
C HIS A 78 -10.20 11.12 0.86
N GLU A 79 -10.62 12.30 1.30
CA GLU A 79 -11.94 12.85 0.96
C GLU A 79 -12.11 13.08 -0.55
N THR A 80 -11.03 13.50 -1.23
CA THR A 80 -11.07 13.82 -2.67
C THR A 80 -11.06 12.57 -3.54
N HIS A 81 -10.31 11.53 -3.15
CA HIS A 81 -10.06 10.37 -4.00
C HIS A 81 -10.79 9.10 -3.55
N GLY A 82 -11.36 9.08 -2.35
CA GLY A 82 -12.08 7.91 -1.81
C GLY A 82 -11.17 6.74 -1.43
N PHE A 83 -9.86 6.96 -1.38
CA PHE A 83 -8.85 6.05 -0.86
C PHE A 83 -7.74 6.82 -0.16
N TYR A 84 -6.97 6.16 0.71
CA TYR A 84 -5.87 6.78 1.45
C TYR A 84 -4.63 5.89 1.51
N ILE A 85 -3.50 6.49 1.91
CA ILE A 85 -2.24 5.78 2.10
C ILE A 85 -2.03 5.50 3.58
N GLN A 86 -1.71 4.26 3.92
CA GLN A 86 -1.16 3.94 5.23
C GLN A 86 0.36 3.82 5.11
N GLY A 87 1.09 4.65 5.86
CA GLY A 87 2.53 4.53 6.00
C GLY A 87 2.88 3.26 6.76
N VAL A 88 3.70 2.39 6.17
CA VAL A 88 4.13 1.17 6.86
C VAL A 88 5.65 1.09 7.01
N GLY A 89 6.06 0.81 8.23
CA GLY A 89 7.43 0.50 8.59
C GLY A 89 7.98 -0.74 7.88
N ARG A 90 9.30 -0.76 7.66
CA ARG A 90 9.98 -1.88 7.00
C ARG A 90 9.78 -3.21 7.74
N ARG A 91 9.69 -3.19 9.07
CA ARG A 91 9.48 -4.39 9.87
C ARG A 91 8.08 -4.98 9.67
N THR A 92 7.09 -4.12 9.49
CA THR A 92 5.70 -4.49 9.18
C THR A 92 5.55 -4.97 7.74
N ALA A 93 6.26 -4.35 6.79
CA ALA A 93 6.33 -4.80 5.39
C ALA A 93 6.90 -6.22 5.24
N LEU A 94 7.88 -6.59 6.07
CA LEU A 94 8.43 -7.94 6.09
C LEU A 94 7.46 -8.96 6.70
N LEU A 95 6.66 -8.57 7.70
CA LEU A 95 5.69 -9.47 8.35
C LEU A 95 4.49 -9.77 7.44
N SER A 96 4.02 -8.78 6.68
CA SER A 96 2.93 -8.91 5.71
C SER A 96 3.34 -9.70 4.47
N THR A 97 4.57 -9.51 3.96
CA THR A 97 5.15 -10.39 2.92
C THR A 97 5.27 -11.85 3.41
N ALA A 98 5.49 -12.04 4.72
CA ALA A 98 5.59 -13.35 5.36
C ALA A 98 4.25 -14.00 5.73
N ARG A 99 3.10 -13.46 5.26
CA ARG A 99 1.80 -14.15 5.35
C ARG A 99 1.79 -15.36 4.40
N ARG A 100 2.44 -16.41 4.88
CA ARG A 100 2.51 -17.78 4.38
C ARG A 100 1.16 -18.19 3.80
N THR A 101 1.16 -18.58 2.53
CA THR A 101 0.23 -19.59 2.04
C THR A 101 0.37 -20.81 2.95
N THR A 102 -0.60 -21.03 3.84
CA THR A 102 -0.75 -22.35 4.45
C THR A 102 -0.98 -23.33 3.31
N PRO A 103 -0.21 -24.41 3.16
CA PRO A 103 -0.61 -25.48 2.27
C PRO A 103 -1.93 -26.01 2.82
N MET A 104 -2.99 -25.99 2.00
CA MET A 104 -4.21 -26.72 2.27
C MET A 104 -3.81 -28.19 2.41
N SER A 105 -3.64 -28.63 3.65
CA SER A 105 -3.41 -30.04 3.95
C SER A 105 -4.75 -30.74 3.73
N GLY A 106 -4.86 -31.42 2.60
CA GLY A 106 -5.99 -32.31 2.33
C GLY A 106 -6.07 -33.40 3.40
N HIS A 107 -7.28 -33.66 3.86
CA HIS A 107 -7.75 -34.92 4.42
C HIS A 107 -9.10 -35.21 3.78
#